data_AF-A0A946VCT4-F1
#
_entry.id   AF-A0A946VCT4-F1
#
_cell.length_a   1.000
_cell.length_b   1.000
_cell.length_c   1.000
_cell.angle_alpha   90.00
_cell.angle_beta   90.00
_cell.angle_gamma   90.00
#
_symmetry.space_group_name_H-M   'P 1'
#
loop_
_entity.id
_entity.type
_entity.pdbx_description
1 polymer ?
#
loop_
_entity_poly.entity_id
_entity_poly.type
_entity_poly.pdbx_seq_one_letter_code
_entity_poly.pdbx_strand_id
1 'polypeptide(L)'
;HNAGNVGLPIMSLAFGKPGLVTGLVLFLVGNLTHYGLGTYILSAGQGIKILLRQTVIWAAVVALAINASPVVIPERVMLPITMLGQIAIPLMLFSLGVRIASIDLQEWKVGLLFAVLTPAVGFSIAFALVMLFEFSAIQAGSLLLFGTLPPAVMNFLFAERFNQEPKSVASIVLLGNLFAMITLPLALAYVLTNFT
;
A
#
# COMPACT_ATOMS: atom_id res chain seq x y z
N HIS A 1 -2.38 2.65 0.68
CA HIS A 1 -2.99 1.59 1.50
C HIS A 1 -2.07 0.38 1.63
N ASN A 2 -2.22 -0.41 2.69
CA ASN A 2 -1.51 -1.67 2.94
C ASN A 2 -2.06 -2.80 2.05
N ALA A 3 -2.04 -2.55 0.75
CA ALA A 3 -2.71 -3.38 -0.25
C ALA A 3 -1.99 -4.72 -0.47
N GLY A 4 -0.65 -4.75 -0.43
CA GLY A 4 0.11 -5.98 -0.62
C GLY A 4 -0.10 -6.97 0.52
N ASN A 5 0.10 -6.52 1.77
CA ASN A 5 0.12 -7.43 2.92
C ASN A 5 -1.28 -7.73 3.49
N VAL A 6 -2.23 -6.79 3.36
CA VAL A 6 -3.59 -6.94 3.91
C VAL A 6 -4.63 -7.06 2.81
N GLY A 7 -4.53 -6.22 1.77
CA GLY A 7 -5.51 -6.17 0.69
C GLY A 7 -5.62 -7.45 -0.14
N LEU A 8 -4.50 -7.94 -0.70
CA LEU A 8 -4.50 -9.13 -1.54
C LEU A 8 -5.02 -10.38 -0.81
N PRO A 9 -4.58 -10.68 0.44
CA PRO A 9 -5.13 -11.81 1.19
C PRO A 9 -6.62 -11.65 1.49
N ILE A 10 -7.09 -10.46 1.87
CA ILE A 10 -8.51 -10.22 2.17
C ILE A 10 -9.39 -10.41 0.93
N MET A 11 -8.97 -9.91 -0.23
CA MET A 11 -9.74 -10.07 -1.47
C MET A 11 -9.75 -11.52 -1.94
N SER A 12 -8.62 -12.23 -1.79
CA SER A 12 -8.56 -13.65 -2.05
C SER A 12 -9.45 -14.45 -1.08
N LEU A 13 -9.54 -14.04 0.18
CA LEU A 13 -10.40 -14.67 1.18
C LEU A 13 -11.88 -14.43 0.85
N ALA A 14 -12.24 -13.20 0.49
CA ALA A 14 -13.62 -12.79 0.24
C ALA A 14 -14.20 -13.37 -1.07
N PHE A 15 -13.39 -13.38 -2.14
CA PHE A 15 -13.87 -13.65 -3.50
C PHE A 15 -13.03 -14.68 -4.27
N GLY A 16 -12.09 -15.36 -3.62
CA GLY A 16 -11.23 -16.36 -4.26
C GLY A 16 -10.33 -15.80 -5.36
N LYS A 17 -10.05 -16.61 -6.37
CA LYS A 17 -9.15 -16.27 -7.48
C LYS A 17 -9.61 -15.01 -8.25
N PRO A 18 -10.89 -14.80 -8.56
CA PRO A 18 -11.36 -13.55 -9.18
C PRO A 18 -11.08 -12.29 -8.34
N GLY A 19 -11.26 -12.38 -7.01
CA GLY A 19 -10.90 -11.30 -6.08
C GLY A 19 -9.41 -10.99 -6.09
N LEU A 20 -8.57 -12.02 -6.05
CA LEU A 20 -7.12 -11.85 -6.10
C LEU A 20 -6.68 -11.13 -7.39
N VAL A 21 -7.25 -11.49 -8.55
CA VAL A 21 -6.94 -10.83 -9.83
C VAL A 21 -7.31 -9.35 -9.77
N THR A 22 -8.52 -9.03 -9.27
CA THR A 22 -8.96 -7.64 -9.12
C THR A 22 -8.05 -6.88 -8.15
N GLY A 23 -7.70 -7.50 -7.03
CA GLY A 23 -6.81 -6.93 -6.03
C GLY A 23 -5.41 -6.63 -6.56
N LEU A 24 -4.87 -7.49 -7.43
CA LEU A 24 -3.58 -7.26 -8.07
C LEU A 24 -3.60 -6.03 -8.98
N VAL A 25 -4.69 -5.82 -9.72
CA VAL A 25 -4.85 -4.63 -10.55
C VAL A 25 -4.89 -3.37 -9.67
N LEU A 26 -5.71 -3.37 -8.61
CA LEU A 26 -5.80 -2.24 -7.68
C LEU A 26 -4.46 -1.98 -6.97
N PHE A 27 -3.75 -3.05 -6.57
CA PHE A 27 -2.41 -2.96 -6.00
C PHE A 27 -1.43 -2.32 -6.98
N LEU A 28 -1.43 -2.73 -8.25
CA LEU A 28 -0.55 -2.17 -9.27
C LEU A 28 -0.82 -0.68 -9.48
N VAL A 29 -2.09 -0.29 -9.66
CA VAL A 29 -2.50 1.11 -9.81
C VAL A 29 -2.10 1.94 -8.59
N GLY A 30 -2.31 1.40 -7.38
CA GLY A 30 -1.92 2.03 -6.13
C GLY A 30 -0.41 2.27 -6.03
N ASN A 31 0.40 1.26 -6.40
CA ASN A 31 1.86 1.40 -6.39
C ASN A 31 2.35 2.41 -7.43
N LEU A 32 1.82 2.38 -8.65
CA LEU A 32 2.19 3.34 -9.70
C LEU A 32 1.87 4.77 -9.27
N THR A 33 0.70 4.98 -8.64
CA THR A 33 0.34 6.28 -8.07
C THR A 33 1.29 6.70 -6.96
N HIS A 34 1.66 5.78 -6.06
CA HIS A 34 2.56 6.07 -4.93
C HIS A 34 3.98 6.44 -5.39
N TYR A 35 4.55 5.64 -6.30
CA TYR A 35 5.91 5.86 -6.79
C TYR A 35 6.01 6.96 -7.84
N GLY A 36 4.98 7.18 -8.66
CA GLY A 36 4.96 8.25 -9.64
C GLY A 36 4.53 9.57 -9.01
N LEU A 37 3.27 9.66 -8.63
CA LEU A 37 2.64 10.91 -8.17
C LEU A 37 3.05 11.25 -6.73
N GLY A 38 3.13 10.26 -5.85
CA GLY A 38 3.52 10.45 -4.45
C GLY A 38 4.95 10.96 -4.29
N THR A 39 5.92 10.37 -4.99
CA THR A 39 7.31 10.89 -5.00
C THR A 39 7.38 12.30 -5.57
N TYR A 40 6.62 12.59 -6.63
CA TYR A 40 6.60 13.91 -7.25
C TYR A 40 6.13 14.98 -6.26
N ILE A 41 5.00 14.75 -5.56
CA ILE A 41 4.47 15.67 -4.54
C ILE A 41 5.48 15.90 -3.41
N LEU A 42 6.08 14.83 -2.89
CA LEU A 42 6.98 14.89 -1.73
C LEU A 42 8.36 15.47 -2.05
N SER A 43 8.70 15.61 -3.33
CA SER A 43 10.01 16.08 -3.79
C SER A 43 10.24 17.59 -3.76
N ALA A 44 9.31 18.37 -3.18
CA ALA A 44 9.44 19.81 -2.93
C ALA A 44 9.94 20.63 -4.13
N GLY A 45 9.41 20.38 -5.33
CA GLY A 45 9.71 21.17 -6.53
C GLY A 45 11.02 20.80 -7.26
N GLN A 46 11.66 19.68 -6.93
CA GLN A 46 12.85 19.20 -7.65
C GLN A 46 12.56 18.67 -9.08
N GLY A 47 11.28 18.70 -9.51
CA GLY A 47 10.83 18.31 -10.84
C GLY A 47 11.05 16.81 -11.15
N ILE A 48 10.84 16.42 -12.41
CA ILE A 48 10.97 15.02 -12.86
C ILE A 48 12.38 14.44 -12.62
N LYS A 49 13.40 15.30 -12.46
CA LYS A 49 14.80 14.89 -12.28
C LYS A 49 15.05 14.12 -10.99
N ILE A 50 14.22 14.31 -9.95
CA ILE A 50 14.34 13.54 -8.71
C ILE A 50 13.94 12.07 -8.92
N LEU A 51 13.02 11.77 -9.84
CA LEU A 51 12.65 10.41 -10.22
C LEU A 51 13.85 9.70 -10.84
N LEU A 52 14.61 10.38 -11.69
CA LEU A 52 15.85 9.85 -12.27
C LEU A 52 16.98 9.66 -11.23
N ARG A 53 16.86 10.23 -10.02
CA ARG A 53 17.79 9.95 -8.90
C ARG A 53 17.35 8.77 -8.03
N GLN A 54 16.17 8.21 -8.27
CA GLN A 54 15.67 7.08 -7.50
C GLN A 54 16.25 5.77 -8.02
N THR A 55 17.12 5.12 -7.23
CA THR A 55 17.66 3.79 -7.55
C THR A 55 16.56 2.75 -7.80
N VAL A 56 15.43 2.86 -7.09
CA VAL A 56 14.28 1.96 -7.27
C VAL A 56 13.67 2.05 -8.67
N ILE A 57 13.68 3.23 -9.28
CA ILE A 57 13.13 3.43 -10.63
C ILE A 57 14.04 2.76 -11.65
N TRP A 58 15.35 2.94 -11.53
CA TRP A 58 16.32 2.25 -12.37
C TRP A 58 16.28 0.73 -12.19
N ALA A 59 16.12 0.23 -10.97
CA ALA A 59 15.95 -1.19 -10.72
C ALA A 59 14.70 -1.75 -11.43
N ALA A 60 13.57 -1.03 -11.39
CA ALA A 60 12.36 -1.43 -12.10
C ALA A 60 12.54 -1.41 -13.62
N VAL A 61 13.18 -0.37 -14.17
CA VAL A 61 13.47 -0.27 -15.61
C VAL A 61 14.37 -1.42 -16.07
N VAL A 62 15.44 -1.73 -15.32
CA VAL A 62 16.33 -2.85 -15.62
C VAL A 62 15.58 -4.18 -15.54
N ALA A 63 14.75 -4.38 -14.51
CA ALA A 63 13.95 -5.59 -14.38
C ALA A 63 12.98 -5.79 -15.55
N LEU A 64 12.29 -4.73 -15.99
CA LEU A 64 11.40 -4.76 -17.16
C LEU A 64 12.17 -5.02 -18.46
N ALA A 65 13.33 -4.36 -18.64
CA ALA A 65 14.17 -4.56 -19.81
C ALA A 65 14.67 -6.01 -19.92
N ILE A 66 15.11 -6.60 -18.80
CA ILE A 66 15.52 -8.00 -18.75
C ILE A 66 14.32 -8.92 -19.03
N ASN A 67 13.15 -8.64 -18.43
CA ASN A 67 11.95 -9.45 -18.64
C ASN A 67 11.45 -9.45 -20.11
N ALA A 68 11.56 -8.31 -20.80
CA ALA A 68 11.21 -8.19 -22.21
C ALA A 68 12.28 -8.80 -23.15
N SER A 69 13.46 -9.10 -22.63
CA SER A 69 14.56 -9.71 -23.38
C SER A 69 14.55 -11.24 -23.22
N PRO A 70 15.20 -11.99 -24.15
CA PRO A 70 15.38 -13.43 -23.98
C PRO A 70 16.46 -13.80 -22.94
N VAL A 71 17.01 -12.82 -22.20
CA VAL A 71 18.11 -13.02 -21.26
C VAL A 71 17.62 -13.78 -20.02
N VAL A 72 18.20 -14.95 -19.79
CA VAL A 72 17.97 -15.71 -18.56
C VAL A 72 19.04 -15.34 -17.54
N ILE A 73 18.63 -14.79 -16.39
CA ILE A 73 19.56 -14.50 -15.29
C ILE A 73 19.97 -15.83 -14.62
N PRO A 74 21.26 -16.13 -14.49
CA PRO A 74 21.72 -17.34 -13.80
C PRO A 74 21.27 -17.36 -12.33
N GLU A 75 20.91 -18.54 -11.83
CA GLU A 75 20.43 -18.72 -10.45
C GLU A 75 21.42 -18.21 -9.40
N ARG A 76 22.73 -18.31 -9.66
CA ARG A 76 23.80 -17.79 -8.78
C ARG A 76 23.70 -16.29 -8.51
N VAL A 77 23.13 -15.53 -9.44
CA VAL A 77 22.87 -14.08 -9.30
C VAL A 77 21.47 -13.84 -8.77
N MET A 78 20.50 -14.62 -9.23
CA MET A 78 19.11 -14.40 -8.84
C MET A 78 18.86 -14.73 -7.37
N LEU A 79 19.44 -15.82 -6.86
CA LEU A 79 19.27 -16.28 -5.48
C LEU A 79 19.59 -15.20 -4.43
N PRO A 80 20.78 -14.56 -4.41
CA PRO A 80 21.07 -13.53 -3.42
C PRO A 80 20.17 -12.29 -3.56
N ILE A 81 19.80 -11.90 -4.79
CA ILE A 81 18.85 -10.78 -5.02
C ILE A 81 17.49 -11.11 -4.41
N THR A 82 16.99 -12.34 -4.63
CA THR A 82 15.73 -12.80 -4.05
C THR A 82 15.80 -12.84 -2.52
N MET A 83 16.89 -13.33 -1.94
CA MET A 83 17.09 -13.35 -0.49
C MET A 83 17.12 -11.94 0.12
N LEU A 84 17.80 -10.98 -0.53
CA LEU A 84 17.79 -9.57 -0.13
C LEU A 84 16.40 -8.94 -0.22
N GLY A 85 15.63 -9.26 -1.26
CA GLY A 85 14.24 -8.83 -1.38
C GLY A 85 13.35 -9.38 -0.26
N GLN A 86 13.53 -10.66 0.09
CA GLN A 86 12.76 -11.31 1.15
C GLN A 86 13.05 -10.74 2.55
N ILE A 87 14.31 -10.40 2.87
CA ILE A 87 14.66 -9.83 4.17
C ILE A 87 14.26 -8.35 4.34
N ALA A 88 14.05 -7.63 3.23
CA ALA A 88 13.67 -6.22 3.26
C ALA A 88 12.34 -5.98 4.01
N ILE A 89 11.36 -6.88 3.88
CA ILE A 89 10.05 -6.76 4.54
C ILE A 89 10.18 -6.92 6.07
N PRO A 90 10.78 -8.01 6.60
CA PRO A 90 11.04 -8.13 8.04
C PRO A 90 11.85 -6.98 8.62
N LEU A 91 12.89 -6.51 7.92
CA LEU A 91 13.69 -5.37 8.39
C LEU A 91 12.88 -4.07 8.44
N MET A 92 12.03 -3.84 7.45
CA MET A 92 11.10 -2.70 7.45
C MET A 92 10.14 -2.76 8.64
N LEU A 93 9.54 -3.94 8.91
CA LEU A 93 8.64 -4.13 10.05
C LEU A 93 9.37 -4.02 11.39
N PHE A 94 10.60 -4.54 11.48
CA PHE A 94 11.43 -4.41 12.67
C PHE A 94 11.82 -2.95 12.92
N SER A 95 12.26 -2.22 11.89
CA SER A 95 12.56 -0.78 11.98
C SER A 95 11.35 0.02 12.42
N LEU A 96 10.17 -0.27 11.87
CA LEU A 96 8.91 0.31 12.33
C LEU A 96 8.65 -0.03 13.80
N GLY A 97 8.83 -1.29 14.21
CA GLY A 97 8.67 -1.76 15.59
C GLY A 97 9.59 -1.04 16.58
N VAL A 98 10.88 -0.91 16.25
CA VAL A 98 11.86 -0.13 17.04
C VAL A 98 11.43 1.34 17.10
N ARG A 99 10.95 1.90 15.99
CA ARG A 99 10.42 3.27 15.98
C ARG A 99 9.23 3.39 16.91
N ILE A 100 8.26 2.48 16.85
CA ILE A 100 7.08 2.45 17.72
C ILE A 100 7.50 2.34 19.20
N ALA A 101 8.47 1.51 19.52
CA ALA A 101 8.99 1.40 20.88
C ALA A 101 9.64 2.70 21.38
N SER A 102 10.15 3.53 20.47
CA SER A 102 10.68 4.88 20.74
C SER A 102 9.69 6.02 20.47
N ILE A 103 8.46 5.72 20.01
CA ILE A 103 7.47 6.75 19.69
C ILE A 103 6.98 7.31 21.02
N ASP A 104 7.38 8.54 21.26
CA ASP A 104 6.64 9.43 22.13
C ASP A 104 5.31 9.69 21.40
N LEU A 105 4.22 9.07 21.85
CA LEU A 105 2.87 9.13 21.25
C LEU A 105 2.25 10.55 21.32
N GLN A 106 3.06 11.61 21.32
CA GLN A 106 2.61 13.00 21.39
C GLN A 106 1.55 13.32 20.32
N GLU A 107 1.66 12.71 19.13
CA GLU A 107 0.73 12.88 18.00
C GLU A 107 -0.36 11.80 17.90
N TRP A 108 -0.69 11.11 19.01
CA TRP A 108 -1.71 10.06 19.02
C TRP A 108 -3.08 10.57 18.54
N LYS A 109 -3.41 11.84 18.79
CA LYS A 109 -4.66 12.47 18.35
C LYS A 109 -4.77 12.50 16.83
N VAL A 110 -3.68 12.87 16.15
CA VAL A 110 -3.58 12.87 14.69
C VAL A 110 -3.71 11.44 14.18
N GLY A 111 -2.97 10.51 14.78
CA GLY A 111 -3.04 9.11 14.39
C GLY A 111 -4.44 8.51 14.55
N LEU A 112 -5.16 8.81 15.64
CA LEU A 112 -6.52 8.34 15.88
C LEU A 112 -7.52 8.96 14.89
N LEU A 113 -7.41 10.26 14.64
CA LEU A 113 -8.24 10.96 13.66
C LEU A 113 -8.12 10.31 12.28
N PHE A 114 -6.89 10.12 11.80
CA PHE A 114 -6.65 9.51 10.49
C PHE A 114 -6.87 8.00 10.47
N ALA A 115 -6.85 7.30 11.61
CA ALA A 115 -7.25 5.90 11.68
C ALA A 115 -8.74 5.70 11.32
N VAL A 116 -9.58 6.70 11.59
CA VAL A 116 -11.00 6.69 11.20
C VAL A 116 -11.19 7.34 9.83
N LEU A 117 -10.60 8.52 9.61
CA LEU A 117 -10.80 9.26 8.36
C LEU A 117 -10.28 8.51 7.13
N THR A 118 -9.13 7.83 7.23
CA THR A 118 -8.55 7.13 6.07
C THR A 118 -9.50 6.08 5.48
N PRO A 119 -9.98 5.08 6.26
CA PRO A 119 -10.92 4.09 5.71
C PRO A 119 -12.28 4.72 5.38
N ALA A 120 -12.75 5.73 6.11
CA ALA A 120 -14.01 6.40 5.81
C ALA A 120 -13.97 7.09 4.44
N VAL A 121 -12.97 7.95 4.22
CA VAL A 121 -12.78 8.66 2.95
C VAL A 121 -12.53 7.68 1.82
N GLY A 122 -11.65 6.69 2.02
CA GLY A 122 -11.36 5.68 1.00
C GLY A 122 -12.58 4.85 0.60
N PHE A 123 -13.39 4.43 1.58
CA PHE A 123 -14.67 3.74 1.30
C PHE A 123 -15.67 4.66 0.60
N SER A 124 -15.82 5.91 1.04
CA SER A 124 -16.75 6.86 0.40
C SER A 124 -16.39 7.14 -1.06
N ILE A 125 -15.10 7.30 -1.36
CA ILE A 125 -14.63 7.46 -2.75
C ILE A 125 -14.90 6.20 -3.56
N ALA A 126 -14.55 5.02 -3.02
CA ALA A 126 -14.81 3.75 -3.69
C ALA A 126 -16.32 3.55 -3.95
N PHE A 127 -17.16 3.87 -2.97
CA PHE A 127 -18.61 3.80 -3.08
C PHE A 127 -19.15 4.73 -4.16
N ALA A 128 -18.69 5.98 -4.19
CA ALA A 128 -19.05 6.92 -5.26
C ALA A 128 -18.65 6.39 -6.64
N LEU A 129 -17.47 5.79 -6.78
CA LEU A 129 -17.04 5.17 -8.05
C LEU A 129 -17.93 3.99 -8.44
N VAL A 130 -18.32 3.14 -7.49
CA VAL A 130 -19.24 2.02 -7.75
C VAL A 130 -20.62 2.51 -8.23
N MET A 131 -21.06 3.68 -7.76
CA MET A 131 -22.33 4.28 -8.20
C MET A 131 -22.23 4.94 -9.60
N LEU A 132 -21.03 5.37 -10.00
CA LEU A 132 -20.81 6.09 -11.25
C LEU A 132 -20.44 5.19 -12.43
N PHE A 133 -19.90 4.00 -12.17
CA PHE A 133 -19.39 3.09 -13.19
C PHE A 133 -20.00 1.69 -13.04
N GLU A 134 -20.14 0.98 -14.16
CA GLU A 134 -20.61 -0.40 -14.17
C GLU A 134 -19.47 -1.35 -13.79
N PHE A 135 -19.54 -1.91 -12.59
CA PHE A 135 -18.63 -2.96 -12.12
C PHE A 135 -19.37 -4.28 -11.95
N SER A 136 -18.67 -5.40 -12.14
CA SER A 136 -19.18 -6.67 -11.65
C SER A 136 -19.24 -6.67 -10.11
N ALA A 137 -20.06 -7.53 -9.52
CA ALA A 137 -20.22 -7.60 -8.06
C ALA A 137 -18.86 -7.76 -7.35
N ILE A 138 -18.02 -8.70 -7.83
CA ILE A 138 -16.68 -8.94 -7.28
C ILE A 138 -15.77 -7.71 -7.44
N GLN A 139 -15.85 -7.00 -8.57
CA GLN A 139 -15.05 -5.80 -8.81
C GLN A 139 -15.44 -4.66 -7.86
N ALA A 140 -16.74 -4.40 -7.73
CA ALA A 140 -17.28 -3.40 -6.81
C ALA A 140 -16.90 -3.72 -5.36
N GLY A 141 -17.13 -4.97 -4.92
CA GLY A 141 -16.76 -5.42 -3.58
C GLY A 141 -15.27 -5.32 -3.30
N SER A 142 -14.42 -5.70 -4.27
CA SER A 142 -12.97 -5.57 -4.15
C SER A 142 -12.51 -4.11 -4.08
N LEU A 143 -13.14 -3.20 -4.84
CA LEU A 143 -12.83 -1.77 -4.80
C LEU A 143 -13.20 -1.15 -3.45
N LEU A 144 -14.38 -1.49 -2.91
CA LEU A 144 -14.83 -1.07 -1.58
C LEU A 144 -13.88 -1.56 -0.48
N LEU A 145 -13.48 -2.84 -0.52
CA LEU A 145 -12.49 -3.40 0.41
C LEU A 145 -11.13 -2.73 0.26
N PHE A 146 -10.72 -2.39 -0.97
CA PHE A 146 -9.46 -1.68 -1.20
C PHE A 146 -9.46 -0.28 -0.57
N GLY A 147 -10.60 0.40 -0.63
CA GLY A 147 -10.81 1.74 -0.05
C GLY A 147 -10.73 1.76 1.47
N THR A 148 -11.03 0.64 2.15
CA THR A 148 -11.01 0.56 3.63
C THR A 148 -9.69 0.11 4.21
N LEU A 149 -8.71 -0.21 3.35
CA LEU A 149 -7.41 -0.69 3.80
C LEU A 149 -6.67 0.36 4.62
N PRO A 150 -5.97 -0.04 5.69
CA PRO A 150 -5.17 0.89 6.47
C PRO A 150 -4.01 1.46 5.65
N PRO A 151 -3.39 2.56 6.12
CA PRO A 151 -2.16 3.08 5.53
C PRO A 151 -1.01 2.06 5.56
N ALA A 152 -0.16 2.08 4.53
CA ALA A 152 0.98 1.18 4.40
C ALA A 152 2.19 1.72 5.17
N VAL A 153 3.04 0.80 5.64
CA VAL A 153 4.35 1.13 6.23
C VAL A 153 5.23 1.94 5.26
N MET A 154 5.07 1.73 3.96
CA MET A 154 5.76 2.52 2.93
C MET A 154 5.52 4.03 3.06
N ASN A 155 4.31 4.46 3.45
CA ASN A 155 4.01 5.88 3.64
C ASN A 155 4.95 6.51 4.68
N PHE A 156 5.26 5.78 5.75
CA PHE A 156 6.18 6.21 6.78
C PHE A 156 7.63 6.27 6.28
N LEU A 157 8.08 5.28 5.50
CA LEU A 157 9.43 5.31 4.92
C LEU A 157 9.63 6.53 4.01
N PHE A 158 8.60 6.90 3.25
CA PHE A 158 8.62 8.11 2.43
C PHE A 158 8.67 9.36 3.29
N ALA A 159 7.83 9.44 4.33
CA ALA A 159 7.82 10.55 5.28
C ALA A 159 9.19 10.74 5.95
N GLU A 160 9.83 9.65 6.38
CA GLU A 160 11.20 9.71 6.91
C GLU A 160 12.20 10.18 5.86
N ARG A 161 12.17 9.57 4.67
CA ARG A 161 13.13 9.84 3.61
C ARG A 161 13.08 11.28 3.11
N PHE A 162 11.87 11.85 3.00
CA PHE A 162 11.64 13.22 2.55
C PHE A 162 11.53 14.23 3.72
N ASN A 163 11.75 13.78 4.96
CA ASN A 163 11.63 14.57 6.19
C ASN A 163 10.29 15.31 6.31
N GLN A 164 9.19 14.61 6.03
CA GLN A 164 7.81 15.12 6.06
C GLN A 164 7.04 14.51 7.24
N GLU A 165 7.12 15.16 8.40
CA GLU A 165 6.41 14.77 9.63
C GLU A 165 6.42 13.24 9.94
N PRO A 166 7.60 12.59 9.93
CA PRO A 166 7.68 11.13 10.07
C PRO A 166 7.03 10.60 11.36
N LYS A 167 7.03 11.39 12.44
CA LYS A 167 6.39 11.03 13.72
C LYS A 167 4.86 10.93 13.59
N SER A 168 4.23 11.91 12.95
CA SER A 168 2.78 11.92 12.71
C SER A 168 2.39 10.77 11.80
N VAL A 169 3.13 10.58 10.69
CA VAL A 169 2.85 9.49 9.74
C VAL A 169 3.04 8.11 10.38
N ALA A 170 4.04 7.92 11.24
CA ALA A 170 4.21 6.68 11.99
C ALA A 170 2.99 6.39 12.89
N SER A 171 2.50 7.40 13.62
CA SER A 171 1.30 7.28 14.47
C SER A 171 0.06 6.93 13.65
N ILE A 172 -0.10 7.53 12.47
CA ILE A 172 -1.20 7.21 11.53
C ILE A 172 -1.10 5.78 11.02
N VAL A 173 0.10 5.32 10.63
CA VAL A 173 0.31 3.93 10.18
C VAL A 173 0.00 2.94 11.30
N LEU A 174 0.52 3.17 12.51
CA LEU A 174 0.31 2.30 13.66
C LEU A 174 -1.18 2.21 14.04
N LEU A 175 -1.78 3.36 14.37
CA LEU A 175 -3.17 3.41 14.84
C LEU A 175 -4.14 3.02 13.73
N GLY A 176 -3.85 3.37 12.47
CA GLY A 176 -4.65 2.92 11.33
C GLY A 176 -4.66 1.40 11.16
N ASN A 177 -3.51 0.72 11.30
CA ASN A 177 -3.45 -0.74 11.22
C ASN A 177 -4.10 -1.41 12.46
N LEU A 178 -4.01 -0.82 13.65
CA LEU A 178 -4.75 -1.31 14.82
C LEU A 178 -6.27 -1.16 14.64
N PHE A 179 -6.73 -0.01 14.19
CA PHE A 179 -8.15 0.26 13.97
C PHE A 179 -8.73 -0.56 12.82
N ALA A 180 -7.88 -0.98 11.87
CA ALA A 180 -8.25 -1.91 10.81
C ALA A 180 -8.74 -3.27 11.32
N MET A 181 -8.38 -3.68 12.54
CA MET A 181 -8.94 -4.86 13.17
C MET A 181 -10.46 -4.76 13.39
N ILE A 182 -11.01 -3.54 13.41
CA ILE A 182 -12.45 -3.28 13.53
C ILE A 182 -13.04 -2.88 12.18
N THR A 183 -12.39 -1.96 11.45
CA THR A 183 -12.97 -1.42 10.21
C THR A 183 -12.99 -2.44 9.08
N LEU A 184 -11.99 -3.32 8.96
CA LEU A 184 -11.94 -4.32 7.89
C LEU A 184 -13.01 -5.41 8.05
N PRO A 185 -13.23 -6.02 9.24
CA PRO A 185 -14.34 -6.95 9.41
C PRO A 185 -15.71 -6.33 9.12
N LEU A 186 -15.94 -5.07 9.52
CA LEU A 186 -17.19 -4.37 9.21
C LEU A 186 -17.37 -4.14 7.71
N ALA A 187 -16.33 -3.68 7.03
CA ALA A 187 -16.33 -3.52 5.57
C ALA A 187 -16.55 -4.86 4.88
N LEU A 188 -15.92 -5.93 5.36
CA LEU A 188 -16.07 -7.28 4.83
C LEU A 188 -17.48 -7.81 5.02
N ALA A 189 -18.09 -7.63 6.19
CA ALA A 189 -19.48 -8.03 6.44
C ALA A 189 -20.45 -7.31 5.49
N TYR A 190 -20.27 -6.01 5.29
CA TYR A 190 -21.06 -5.25 4.31
C TYR A 190 -20.86 -5.77 2.89
N VAL A 191 -19.60 -5.96 2.48
CA VAL A 191 -19.27 -6.37 1.12
C VAL A 191 -19.77 -7.78 0.81
N LEU A 192 -19.59 -8.74 1.73
CA LEU A 192 -20.08 -10.11 1.56
C LEU A 192 -21.61 -10.18 1.55
N THR A 193 -22.33 -9.25 2.17
CA THR A 193 -23.79 -9.27 2.15
C THR A 193 -24.36 -8.73 0.82
N ASN A 194 -23.62 -7.86 0.13
CA ASN A 194 -24.14 -7.09 -1.01
C ASN A 194 -23.49 -7.44 -2.36
N PHE A 195 -22.33 -8.13 -2.37
CA PHE A 195 -21.49 -8.28 -3.56
C PHE A 195 -20.97 -9.72 -3.82
N THR A 196 -21.47 -10.73 -3.11
CA THR A 196 -21.19 -12.15 -3.38
C THR A 196 -22.36 -12.85 -4.04
#